data_AF-A0A142JMI1-F1
#
_entry.id   AF-A0A142JMI1-F1
#
_cell.length_a   1.000
_cell.length_b   1.000
_cell.length_c   1.000
_cell.angle_alpha   90.00
_cell.angle_beta   90.00
_cell.angle_gamma   90.00
#
_symmetry.space_group_name_H-M   'P 1'
#
loop_
_entity.id
_entity.type
_entity.pdbx_description
1 polymer ?
#
loop_
_entity_poly.entity_id
_entity_poly.type
_entity_poly.pdbx_seq_one_letter_code
_entity_poly.pdbx_strand_id
1 'polypeptide(L)'
;MTLPSQTNVLASDAAIYVAIVSFTHAPTIAACAHLQRTLATIDIALDLQGLSDELVHTRSAQLALVSVIDRRDRIGVLAVSALEALTLRAAAPHIAEAFGRIRLNTFFFAHAVAERAQNHERDALLFL
;
A
#
# COMPACT_ATOMS: atom_id res chain seq x y z
N MET A 1 -4.55 5.92 -26.27
CA MET A 1 -4.29 5.32 -24.96
C MET A 1 -3.24 6.19 -24.27
N THR A 2 -3.64 7.11 -23.40
CA THR A 2 -2.71 8.01 -22.69
C THR A 2 -2.09 7.24 -21.53
N LEU A 3 -0.77 7.02 -21.57
CA LEU A 3 -0.02 6.49 -20.44
C LEU A 3 -0.29 7.37 -19.21
N PRO A 4 -0.52 6.78 -18.01
CA PRO A 4 -0.57 7.57 -16.79
C PRO A 4 0.74 8.37 -16.68
N SER A 5 0.64 9.70 -16.57
CA SER A 5 1.81 10.55 -16.43
C SER A 5 2.59 10.13 -15.17
N GLN A 6 3.92 10.11 -15.25
CA GLN A 6 4.79 9.77 -14.11
C GLN A 6 4.50 10.62 -12.85
N THR A 7 3.91 11.81 -13.03
CA THR A 7 3.38 12.68 -11.97
C THR A 7 2.31 12.01 -11.09
N ASN A 8 1.50 11.11 -11.64
CA ASN A 8 0.43 10.41 -10.92
C ASN A 8 0.96 9.16 -10.17
N VAL A 9 2.17 8.70 -10.50
CA VAL A 9 2.81 7.56 -9.83
C VAL A 9 3.45 8.01 -8.52
N LEU A 10 4.24 9.08 -8.57
CA LEU A 10 4.90 9.67 -7.39
C LEU A 10 3.90 10.27 -6.38
N ALA A 11 2.75 10.75 -6.86
CA ALA A 11 1.73 11.38 -6.01
C ALA A 11 1.10 10.40 -5.00
N SER A 12 0.95 9.11 -5.33
CA SER A 12 0.32 8.14 -4.42
C SER A 12 1.30 7.52 -3.43
N ASP A 13 2.57 7.41 -3.78
CA ASP A 13 3.60 6.85 -2.89
C ASP A 13 3.89 7.86 -1.77
N ALA A 14 3.98 9.15 -2.14
CA ALA A 14 3.99 10.25 -1.20
C ALA A 14 2.71 10.28 -0.32
N ALA A 15 1.54 9.91 -0.87
CA ALA A 15 0.29 9.94 -0.11
C ALA A 15 0.28 8.92 1.05
N ILE A 16 0.84 7.72 0.87
CA ILE A 16 0.94 6.72 1.96
C ILE A 16 1.90 7.19 3.04
N TYR A 17 3.07 7.67 2.63
CA TYR A 17 4.04 8.24 3.56
C TYR A 17 3.42 9.39 4.38
N VAL A 18 2.78 10.34 3.70
CA VAL A 18 2.09 11.47 4.32
C VAL A 18 0.97 11.00 5.24
N ALA A 19 0.20 9.98 4.87
CA ALA A 19 -0.87 9.44 5.71
C ALA A 19 -0.33 8.85 7.02
N ILE A 20 0.75 8.06 6.96
CA ILE A 20 1.38 7.47 8.14
C ILE A 20 1.96 8.57 9.03
N VAL A 21 2.73 9.50 8.46
CA VAL A 21 3.35 10.60 9.23
C VAL A 21 2.28 11.49 9.86
N SER A 22 1.26 11.89 9.10
CA SER A 22 0.16 12.72 9.60
C SER A 22 -0.59 12.04 10.75
N PHE A 23 -0.82 10.73 10.66
CA PHE A 23 -1.43 9.96 11.75
C PHE A 23 -0.58 9.96 13.02
N THR A 24 0.75 9.88 12.91
CA THR A 24 1.62 9.95 14.11
C THR A 24 1.58 11.31 14.81
N HIS A 25 1.24 12.38 14.08
CA HIS A 25 1.13 13.74 14.64
C HIS A 25 -0.27 14.06 15.16
N ALA A 26 -1.29 13.64 14.44
CA ALA A 26 -2.69 13.92 14.75
C ALA A 26 -3.53 12.64 14.53
N PRO A 27 -3.51 11.70 15.49
CA PRO A 27 -4.25 10.46 15.35
C PRO A 27 -5.75 10.72 15.42
N THR A 28 -6.48 10.27 14.41
CA THR A 28 -7.94 10.30 14.38
C THR A 28 -8.48 8.90 14.12
N ILE A 29 -9.72 8.62 14.56
CA ILE A 29 -10.36 7.32 14.33
C ILE A 29 -10.45 7.02 12.83
N ALA A 30 -10.80 8.04 12.03
CA ALA A 30 -10.87 7.92 10.57
C ALA A 30 -9.50 7.58 9.95
N ALA A 31 -8.43 8.26 10.38
CA ALA A 31 -7.08 7.98 9.91
C ALA A 31 -6.58 6.59 10.34
N CYS A 32 -6.88 6.16 11.57
CA CYS A 32 -6.55 4.82 12.07
C CYS A 32 -7.23 3.73 11.24
N ALA A 33 -8.55 3.86 11.01
CA ALA A 33 -9.31 2.90 10.21
C ALA A 33 -8.88 2.89 8.73
N HIS A 34 -8.54 4.07 8.19
CA HIS A 34 -7.97 4.16 6.85
C HIS A 34 -6.63 3.43 6.76
N LEU A 35 -5.68 3.73 7.65
CA LEU A 35 -4.36 3.08 7.67
C LEU A 35 -4.47 1.57 7.86
N GLN A 36 -5.32 1.10 8.77
CA GLN A 36 -5.50 -0.34 8.99
C GLN A 36 -5.95 -1.06 7.72
N ARG A 37 -6.93 -0.50 7.00
CA ARG A 37 -7.38 -1.06 5.71
C ARG A 37 -6.30 -0.99 4.64
N THR A 38 -5.61 0.15 4.52
CA THR A 38 -4.53 0.32 3.55
C THR A 38 -3.42 -0.69 3.77
N LEU A 39 -2.96 -0.87 5.02
CA LEU A 39 -1.91 -1.83 5.33
C LEU A 39 -2.37 -3.29 5.15
N ALA A 40 -3.64 -3.61 5.43
CA ALA A 40 -4.17 -4.94 5.16
C ALA A 40 -4.19 -5.25 3.64
N THR A 41 -4.62 -4.29 2.83
CA THR A 41 -4.59 -4.41 1.37
C THR A 41 -3.16 -4.56 0.84
N ILE A 42 -2.20 -3.81 1.38
CA ILE A 42 -0.79 -3.90 1.00
C ILE A 42 -0.21 -5.28 1.38
N ASP A 43 -0.48 -5.78 2.59
CA ASP A 43 0.00 -7.09 3.04
C ASP A 43 -0.49 -8.22 2.12
N ILE A 44 -1.79 -8.22 1.77
CA ILE A 44 -2.37 -9.19 0.82
C ILE A 44 -1.70 -9.05 -0.56
N ALA A 45 -1.50 -7.83 -1.05
CA ALA A 45 -0.90 -7.60 -2.36
C ALA A 45 0.58 -8.03 -2.42
N LEU A 46 1.33 -7.78 -1.35
CA LEU A 46 2.73 -8.22 -1.21
C LEU A 46 2.82 -9.75 -1.19
N ASP A 47 1.93 -10.41 -0.45
CA ASP A 47 1.87 -11.87 -0.38
C ASP A 47 1.54 -12.48 -1.76
N LEU A 48 0.53 -11.95 -2.45
CA LEU A 48 0.16 -12.41 -3.81
C LEU A 48 1.25 -12.20 -4.85
N GLN A 49 2.08 -11.17 -4.71
CA GLN A 49 3.16 -10.86 -5.64
C GLN A 49 4.51 -11.45 -5.22
N GLY A 50 4.59 -12.18 -4.10
CA GLY A 50 5.82 -12.78 -3.60
C GLY A 50 6.87 -11.75 -3.16
N LEU A 51 6.45 -10.56 -2.74
CA LEU A 51 7.31 -9.46 -2.32
C LEU A 51 7.60 -9.53 -0.80
N SER A 52 8.29 -10.59 -0.37
CA SER A 52 8.45 -10.92 1.05
C SER A 52 9.28 -9.92 1.86
N ASP A 53 10.19 -9.20 1.22
CA ASP A 53 11.11 -8.27 1.89
C ASP A 53 10.34 -7.12 2.58
N GLU A 54 9.24 -6.66 1.96
CA GLU A 54 8.43 -5.55 2.46
C GLU A 54 7.35 -5.97 3.47
N LEU A 55 7.08 -7.28 3.58
CA LEU A 55 6.07 -7.80 4.50
C LEU A 55 6.43 -7.53 5.96
N VAL A 56 7.72 -7.56 6.30
CA VAL A 56 8.17 -7.33 7.68
C VAL A 56 7.82 -5.91 8.13
N HIS A 57 8.07 -4.91 7.29
CA HIS A 57 7.76 -3.51 7.60
C HIS A 57 6.25 -3.27 7.67
N THR A 58 5.49 -3.87 6.75
CA THR A 58 4.02 -3.78 6.74
C THR A 58 3.42 -4.42 7.99
N ARG A 59 3.84 -5.62 8.36
CA ARG A 59 3.37 -6.32 9.58
C ARG A 59 3.79 -5.60 10.85
N SER A 60 5.00 -5.06 10.90
CA SER A 60 5.45 -4.24 12.04
C SER A 60 4.55 -3.01 12.23
N ALA A 61 4.17 -2.34 11.15
CA ALA A 61 3.25 -1.20 11.21
C ALA A 61 1.83 -1.62 11.61
N GLN A 62 1.34 -2.77 11.12
CA GLN A 62 0.05 -3.32 11.55
C GLN A 62 0.03 -3.64 13.05
N LEU A 63 1.07 -4.28 13.58
CA LEU A 63 1.18 -4.57 15.02
C LEU A 63 1.19 -3.29 15.87
N ALA A 64 1.88 -2.24 15.39
CA ALA A 64 1.84 -0.94 16.04
C ALA A 64 0.42 -0.34 16.04
N LEU A 65 -0.32 -0.45 14.94
CA LEU A 65 -1.72 -0.01 14.88
C LEU A 65 -2.65 -0.83 15.78
N VAL A 66 -2.46 -2.16 15.86
CA VAL A 66 -3.23 -3.02 16.76
C VAL A 66 -3.03 -2.55 18.20
N SER A 67 -1.80 -2.27 18.62
CA SER A 67 -1.53 -1.72 19.96
C SER A 67 -2.23 -0.38 20.22
N VAL A 68 -2.29 0.51 19.22
CA VAL A 68 -3.03 1.78 19.30
C VAL A 68 -4.54 1.54 19.43
N ILE A 69 -5.09 0.60 18.67
CA ILE A 69 -6.51 0.23 18.71
C ILE A 69 -6.86 -0.40 20.06
N ASP A 70 -6.07 -1.37 20.53
CA ASP A 70 -6.25 -2.02 21.83
C ASP A 70 -6.19 -1.02 22.98
N ARG A 71 -5.32 0.00 22.87
CA ARG A 71 -5.30 1.10 23.83
C ARG A 71 -6.62 1.87 23.79
N ARG A 72 -7.04 2.32 22.61
CA ARG A 72 -8.30 3.04 22.44
C ARG A 72 -9.48 2.24 23.00
N ASP A 73 -9.56 0.94 22.75
CA ASP A 73 -10.68 0.11 23.19
C ASP A 73 -10.65 -0.10 24.72
N ARG A 74 -9.47 -0.14 25.35
CA ARG A 74 -9.34 -0.27 26.81
C ARG A 74 -9.60 1.02 27.59
N ILE A 75 -9.12 2.16 27.09
CA ILE A 75 -9.14 3.43 27.84
C ILE A 75 -9.95 4.55 27.18
N GLY A 76 -10.56 4.30 26.02
CA GLY A 76 -11.35 5.27 25.26
C GLY A 76 -10.53 6.35 24.54
N VAL A 77 -9.19 6.31 24.66
CA VAL A 77 -8.30 7.35 24.12
C VAL A 77 -7.48 6.80 22.96
N LEU A 78 -7.65 7.43 21.79
CA LEU A 78 -6.77 7.19 20.65
C LEU A 78 -5.49 8.02 20.82
N ALA A 79 -4.45 7.39 21.34
CA ALA A 79 -3.14 7.98 21.49
C ALA A 79 -2.08 7.07 20.87
N VAL A 80 -1.10 7.68 20.20
CA VAL A 80 0.08 7.00 19.66
C VAL A 80 1.22 7.26 20.62
N SER A 81 1.79 6.19 21.17
CA SER A 81 2.99 6.26 22.03
C SER A 81 4.22 6.63 21.21
N ALA A 82 5.28 7.09 21.88
CA ALA A 82 6.55 7.40 21.22
C ALA A 82 7.13 6.20 20.45
N LEU A 83 7.02 4.98 21.01
CA LEU A 83 7.49 3.77 20.35
C LEU A 83 6.68 3.44 19.10
N GLU A 84 5.35 3.50 19.17
CA GLU A 84 4.49 3.27 18.00
C GLU A 84 4.73 4.33 16.90
N ALA A 85 4.91 5.59 17.29
CA ALA A 85 5.23 6.66 16.35
C ALA A 85 6.57 6.41 15.65
N LEU A 86 7.60 5.96 16.39
CA LEU A 86 8.89 5.57 15.81
C LEU A 86 8.76 4.39 14.85
N THR A 87 8.05 3.33 15.26
CA THR A 87 7.81 2.15 14.41
C THR A 87 7.09 2.52 13.12
N LEU A 88 6.02 3.32 13.22
CA LEU A 88 5.24 3.76 12.06
C LEU A 88 6.07 4.66 11.13
N ARG A 89 6.86 5.59 11.67
CA ARG A 89 7.74 6.45 10.86
C ARG A 89 8.87 5.67 10.19
N ALA A 90 9.46 4.71 10.89
CA ALA A 90 10.51 3.85 10.34
C ALA A 90 9.96 2.94 9.22
N ALA A 91 8.73 2.44 9.36
CA ALA A 91 8.09 1.60 8.35
C ALA A 91 7.53 2.41 7.16
N ALA A 92 7.21 3.69 7.33
CA ALA A 92 6.59 4.54 6.31
C ALA A 92 7.29 4.52 4.92
N PRO A 93 8.63 4.71 4.81
CA PRO A 93 9.29 4.67 3.50
C PRO A 93 9.18 3.31 2.83
N HIS A 94 9.35 2.22 3.57
CA HIS A 94 9.25 0.85 3.06
C HIS A 94 7.84 0.52 2.56
N ILE A 95 6.81 0.95 3.30
CA ILE A 95 5.41 0.74 2.90
C ILE A 95 5.07 1.56 1.64
N ALA A 96 5.63 2.78 1.52
CA ALA A 96 5.45 3.59 0.31
C ALA A 96 6.13 2.94 -0.91
N GLU A 97 7.36 2.44 -0.74
CA GLU A 97 8.09 1.70 -1.78
C GLU A 97 7.35 0.41 -2.19
N ALA A 98 6.91 -0.37 -1.21
CA ALA A 98 6.11 -1.57 -1.39
C ALA A 98 4.86 -1.31 -2.24
N PHE A 99 4.15 -0.23 -1.94
CA PHE A 99 2.97 0.18 -2.70
C PHE A 99 3.31 0.58 -4.14
N GLY A 100 4.41 1.30 -4.34
CA GLY A 100 4.93 1.63 -5.67
C GLY A 100 5.24 0.37 -6.49
N ARG A 101 5.91 -0.62 -5.88
CA ARG A 101 6.22 -1.93 -6.50
C ARG A 101 4.95 -2.70 -6.87
N ILE A 102 3.97 -2.76 -5.97
CA ILE A 102 2.67 -3.40 -6.22
C ILE A 102 2.00 -2.82 -7.46
N ARG A 103 1.99 -1.49 -7.57
CA ARG A 103 1.37 -0.78 -8.70
C ARG A 103 2.09 -1.06 -10.02
N LEU A 104 3.43 -1.00 -10.01
CA LEU A 104 4.23 -1.29 -11.21
C LEU A 104 4.01 -2.72 -11.69
N ASN A 105 4.06 -3.70 -10.79
CA ASN A 105 3.81 -5.11 -11.13
C ASN A 105 2.40 -5.32 -11.70
N THR A 106 1.39 -4.70 -11.09
CA THR A 106 0.00 -4.76 -11.57
C THR A 106 -0.14 -4.14 -12.96
N PHE A 107 0.52 -3.01 -13.19
CA PHE A 107 0.53 -2.35 -14.50
C PHE A 107 1.19 -3.21 -15.58
N PHE A 108 2.38 -3.76 -15.31
CA PHE A 108 3.07 -4.65 -16.25
C PHE A 108 2.25 -5.90 -16.56
N PHE A 109 1.61 -6.49 -15.55
CA PHE A 109 0.73 -7.63 -15.75
C PHE A 109 -0.47 -7.28 -16.65
N ALA A 110 -1.16 -6.17 -16.37
CA ALA A 110 -2.29 -5.72 -17.18
C ALA A 110 -1.88 -5.43 -18.63
N HIS A 111 -0.70 -4.83 -18.83
CA HIS A 111 -0.15 -4.57 -20.16
C HIS A 111 0.11 -5.87 -20.93
N ALA A 112 0.78 -6.84 -20.31
CA ALA A 112 1.08 -8.14 -20.92
C ALA A 112 -0.20 -8.91 -21.30
N VAL A 113 -1.24 -8.84 -20.46
CA VAL A 113 -2.55 -9.44 -20.76
C VAL A 113 -3.20 -8.75 -21.97
N ALA A 114 -3.14 -7.43 -22.03
CA ALA A 114 -3.70 -6.67 -23.15
C ALA A 114 -2.97 -6.95 -24.48
N GLU A 115 -1.64 -6.98 -24.47
CA GLU A 115 -0.84 -7.35 -25.65
C GLU A 115 -1.16 -8.77 -26.13
N ARG A 116 -1.29 -9.72 -25.20
CA ARG A 116 -1.66 -11.10 -25.54
C ARG A 116 -3.04 -11.19 -26.17
N ALA A 117 -4.02 -10.47 -25.65
CA ALA A 117 -5.37 -10.44 -26.21
C ALA A 117 -5.37 -9.89 -27.65
N GLN A 118 -4.63 -8.80 -27.90
CA GLN A 118 -4.51 -8.22 -29.25
C GLN A 118 -3.82 -9.16 -30.24
N ASN A 119 -2.79 -9.88 -29.82
CA ASN A 119 -2.12 -10.84 -30.70
C ASN A 119 -3.04 -12.02 -31.06
N HIS A 120 -3.84 -12.51 -30.12
CA HIS A 120 -4.86 -13.53 -30.41
C HIS A 120 -5.92 -13.06 -31.42
N GLU A 121 -6.37 -11.81 -31.34
CA GLU A 121 -7.30 -11.24 -32.33
C GLU A 121 -6.67 -11.10 -33.72
N ARG A 122 -5.40 -10.68 -33.79
CA ARG A 122 -4.66 -10.59 -35.06
C ARG A 122 -4.46 -11.95 -35.71
N ASP A 123 -4.10 -12.95 -34.94
CA ASP A 123 -3.94 -14.32 -35.44
C ASP A 123 -5.28 -14.86 -35.97
N ALA A 124 -6.39 -14.62 -35.26
CA ALA A 124 -7.72 -15.02 -35.72
C ALA A 124 -8.14 -14.39 -37.07
N LEU A 125 -7.70 -13.16 -37.34
CA LEU A 125 -7.97 -12.47 -38.62
C LEU A 125 -7.09 -12.95 -39.78
N LEU A 126 -5.95 -13.60 -39.51
CA LEU A 126 -5.06 -14.14 -40.57
C LEU A 126 -5.52 -15.51 -41.09
N PHE A 127 -6.50 -16.14 -40.44
CA PHE A 127 -7.08 -17.43 -40.85
C PHE A 127 -8.46 -17.31 -41.52
N LEU A 128 -8.90 -16.10 -41.86
CA LEU A 128 -10.11 -15.80 -42.65
C LEU A 128 -9.71 -15.22 -44.01
#